data_AF-A0A381Z4J3-F1
#
_entry.id   AF-A0A381Z4J3-F1
#
_cell.length_a   1.000
_cell.length_b   1.000
_cell.length_c   1.000
_cell.angle_alpha   90.00
_cell.angle_beta   90.00
_cell.angle_gamma   90.00
#
_symmetry.space_group_name_H-M   'P 1'
#
loop_
_entity.id
_entity.type
_entity.pdbx_description
1 polymer ?
#
loop_
_entity_poly.entity_id
_entity_poly.type
_entity_poly.pdbx_seq_one_letter_code
_entity_poly.pdbx_strand_id
1 'polypeptide(L)'
;IQSAIRRVPKAQRAGMEWLIKHMPHEDLKTVSSRFLLDNCDLAYKTRKKYTWGASVPDSIFFEYVLPFASLNERRENWRKDFYYRFSSVTKSAASAYEAAAILNNKMFEMVGVKYSTKRPKADQAPYESMEAGLASCTGLSILLIDACRSIGVPARFVGTPMWYNNAGNHSWVEVWDDGWHYTGAAEPTADELNNVWFSGLASRAVEGHPKYGIYAATWAKSGLHFPMDWMPEVRDYNAVDVTQSYIQNIDDSLVPIRIRALDSSGKRKPVTVVVTGEDDFSFEGTSKSEACDLNDHLTLMLPRGKDFTIKTDDDQRKISIEKEEIVDLKILD
;
A
#
# COMPACT_ATOMS: atom_id res chain seq x y z
N ILE A 1 23.64 -20.63 -4.83
CA ILE A 1 23.52 -20.23 -3.41
C ILE A 1 24.84 -20.34 -2.62
N GLN A 2 25.46 -21.52 -2.47
CA GLN A 2 26.67 -21.68 -1.63
C GLN A 2 27.80 -20.68 -1.94
N SER A 3 27.97 -20.32 -3.22
CA SER A 3 28.91 -19.28 -3.65
C SER A 3 28.64 -17.91 -3.01
N ALA A 4 27.37 -17.51 -2.83
CA ALA A 4 27.00 -16.26 -2.17
C ALA A 4 27.43 -16.26 -0.70
N ILE A 5 27.17 -17.35 0.04
CA ILE A 5 27.60 -17.51 1.45
C ILE A 5 29.12 -17.47 1.60
N ARG A 6 29.88 -18.03 0.64
CA ARG A 6 31.35 -17.99 0.71
C ARG A 6 31.92 -16.60 0.40
N ARG A 7 31.30 -15.88 -0.53
CA ARG A 7 31.84 -14.61 -1.07
C ARG A 7 31.31 -13.36 -0.37
N VAL A 8 30.19 -13.46 0.36
CA VAL A 8 29.61 -12.32 1.08
C VAL A 8 30.58 -11.81 2.16
N PRO A 9 30.76 -10.49 2.32
CA PRO A 9 31.57 -9.93 3.39
C PRO A 9 31.16 -10.44 4.78
N LYS A 10 32.12 -10.60 5.69
CA LYS A 10 31.88 -11.14 7.05
C LYS A 10 30.76 -10.39 7.78
N ALA A 11 30.73 -9.06 7.67
CA ALA A 11 29.72 -8.21 8.30
C ALA A 11 28.29 -8.39 7.71
N GLN A 12 28.16 -8.98 6.53
CA GLN A 12 26.89 -9.20 5.83
C GLN A 12 26.43 -10.67 5.89
N ARG A 13 27.26 -11.56 6.47
CA ARG A 13 27.05 -13.01 6.48
C ARG A 13 25.73 -13.42 7.15
N ALA A 14 25.42 -12.86 8.31
CA ALA A 14 24.20 -13.18 9.05
C ALA A 14 22.94 -12.83 8.23
N GLY A 15 22.91 -11.66 7.59
CA GLY A 15 21.79 -11.28 6.71
C GLY A 15 21.68 -12.18 5.47
N MET A 16 22.80 -12.54 4.84
CA MET A 16 22.79 -13.46 3.69
C MET A 16 22.28 -14.85 4.08
N GLU A 17 22.69 -15.38 5.23
CA GLU A 17 22.21 -16.65 5.76
C GLU A 17 20.71 -16.58 6.09
N TRP A 18 20.25 -15.48 6.70
CA TRP A 18 18.84 -15.24 6.94
C TRP A 18 18.04 -15.20 5.65
N LEU A 19 18.50 -14.45 4.64
CA LEU A 19 17.83 -14.31 3.34
C LEU A 19 17.71 -15.67 2.64
N ILE A 20 18.79 -16.45 2.64
CA ILE A 20 18.79 -17.78 2.02
C ILE A 20 17.88 -18.77 2.73
N LYS A 21 17.83 -18.70 4.07
CA LYS A 21 16.98 -19.58 4.87
C LYS A 21 15.49 -19.33 4.63
N HIS A 22 15.11 -18.09 4.34
CA HIS A 22 13.70 -17.66 4.30
C HIS A 22 13.19 -17.33 2.89
N MET A 23 14.04 -17.28 1.87
CA MET A 23 13.57 -17.07 0.49
C MET A 23 12.67 -18.21 0.02
N PRO A 24 11.68 -17.93 -0.85
CA PRO A 24 10.86 -18.95 -1.49
C PRO A 24 11.69 -20.06 -2.15
N HIS A 25 11.17 -21.29 -2.12
CA HIS A 25 11.90 -22.45 -2.64
C HIS A 25 12.27 -22.33 -4.13
N GLU A 26 11.42 -21.70 -4.94
CA GLU A 26 11.73 -21.48 -6.36
C GLU A 26 12.84 -20.44 -6.57
N ASP A 27 12.97 -19.47 -5.67
CA ASP A 27 14.08 -18.50 -5.71
C ASP A 27 15.42 -19.18 -5.42
N LEU A 28 15.45 -20.25 -4.63
CA LEU A 28 16.66 -21.04 -4.39
C LEU A 28 17.21 -21.66 -5.69
N LYS A 29 16.33 -21.98 -6.64
CA LYS A 29 16.70 -22.63 -7.91
C LYS A 29 17.07 -21.63 -8.99
N THR A 30 16.42 -20.46 -8.99
CA THR A 30 16.45 -19.52 -10.11
C THR A 30 17.34 -18.30 -9.84
N VAL A 31 17.45 -17.84 -8.59
CA VAL A 31 18.21 -16.64 -8.25
C VAL A 31 19.71 -16.94 -8.22
N SER A 32 20.48 -16.18 -9.01
CA SER A 32 21.92 -16.37 -9.11
C SER A 32 22.66 -15.88 -7.85
N SER A 33 23.86 -16.44 -7.61
CA SER A 33 24.72 -15.94 -6.53
C SER A 33 25.12 -14.47 -6.70
N ARG A 34 25.23 -13.99 -7.96
CA ARG A 34 25.57 -12.60 -8.25
C ARG A 34 24.42 -11.67 -7.85
N PHE A 35 23.19 -12.04 -8.17
CA PHE A 35 21.99 -11.31 -7.77
C PHE A 35 21.94 -11.11 -6.24
N LEU A 36 22.12 -12.20 -5.48
CA LEU A 36 22.10 -12.14 -4.01
C LEU A 36 23.20 -11.23 -3.44
N LEU A 37 24.42 -11.33 -3.99
CA LEU A 37 25.55 -10.51 -3.56
C LEU A 37 25.30 -9.02 -3.84
N ASP A 38 24.80 -8.68 -5.03
CA ASP A 38 24.51 -7.29 -5.41
C ASP A 38 23.37 -6.71 -4.59
N ASN A 39 22.30 -7.48 -4.35
CA ASN A 39 21.20 -7.09 -3.48
C ASN A 39 21.67 -6.83 -2.04
N CYS A 40 22.44 -7.76 -1.48
CA CYS A 40 22.94 -7.67 -0.10
C CYS A 40 23.90 -6.47 0.07
N ASP A 41 24.83 -6.28 -0.86
CA ASP A 41 25.77 -5.17 -0.80
C ASP A 41 25.06 -3.81 -0.80
N LEU A 42 24.07 -3.64 -1.69
CA LEU A 42 23.28 -2.40 -1.77
C LEU A 42 22.41 -2.17 -0.52
N ALA A 43 21.78 -3.21 0.03
CA ALA A 43 20.99 -3.09 1.26
C ALA A 43 21.86 -2.66 2.46
N TYR A 44 23.06 -3.24 2.61
CA TYR A 44 23.98 -2.84 3.69
C TYR A 44 24.65 -1.49 3.43
N LYS A 45 24.84 -1.11 2.16
CA LYS A 45 25.31 0.23 1.80
C LYS A 45 24.33 1.31 2.27
N THR A 46 23.04 1.14 2.02
CA THR A 46 22.01 2.11 2.46
C THR A 46 21.85 2.11 3.96
N ARG A 47 21.90 0.92 4.60
CA ARG A 47 21.90 0.79 6.06
C ARG A 47 22.99 1.64 6.73
N LYS A 48 24.19 1.68 6.17
CA LYS A 48 25.32 2.48 6.70
C LYS A 48 25.25 3.96 6.32
N LYS A 49 24.63 4.28 5.19
CA LYS A 49 24.62 5.63 4.62
C LYS A 49 23.60 6.53 5.29
N TYR A 50 22.40 6.01 5.57
CA TYR A 50 21.29 6.79 6.08
C TYR A 50 21.19 6.68 7.60
N THR A 51 20.83 7.77 8.26
CA THR A 51 20.69 7.85 9.72
C THR A 51 19.64 6.85 10.23
N TRP A 52 18.49 6.76 9.57
CA TRP A 52 17.45 5.77 9.89
C TRP A 52 17.92 4.32 9.65
N GLY A 53 18.81 4.09 8.68
CA GLY A 53 19.35 2.74 8.44
C GLY A 53 20.12 2.18 9.63
N ALA A 54 20.80 3.05 10.38
CA ALA A 54 21.59 2.67 11.55
C ALA A 54 20.73 2.39 12.80
N SER A 55 19.56 3.01 12.93
CA SER A 55 18.64 2.78 14.07
C SER A 55 17.79 1.53 13.91
N VAL A 56 17.66 0.97 12.69
CA VAL A 56 16.85 -0.22 12.43
C VAL A 56 17.48 -1.48 13.05
N PRO A 57 16.74 -2.22 13.90
CA PRO A 57 17.18 -3.50 14.44
C PRO A 57 17.47 -4.54 13.35
N ASP A 58 18.39 -5.48 13.61
CA ASP A 58 18.74 -6.53 12.65
C ASP A 58 17.54 -7.36 12.19
N SER A 59 16.60 -7.66 13.09
CA SER A 59 15.37 -8.40 12.76
C SER A 59 14.52 -7.66 11.71
N ILE A 60 14.30 -6.36 11.91
CA ILE A 60 13.55 -5.51 10.98
C ILE A 60 14.30 -5.33 9.66
N PHE A 61 15.62 -5.11 9.71
CA PHE A 61 16.44 -4.94 8.52
C PHE A 61 16.45 -6.21 7.65
N PHE A 62 16.64 -7.38 8.26
CA PHE A 62 16.67 -8.65 7.53
C PHE A 62 15.32 -8.96 6.89
N GLU A 63 14.21 -8.58 7.51
CA GLU A 63 12.88 -8.94 7.06
C GLU A 63 12.23 -7.91 6.12
N TYR A 64 12.57 -6.63 6.27
CA TYR A 64 11.82 -5.55 5.61
C TYR A 64 12.68 -4.57 4.83
N VAL A 65 14.01 -4.75 4.79
CA VAL A 65 14.92 -4.02 3.89
C VAL A 65 15.65 -4.97 2.94
N LEU A 66 16.24 -6.05 3.48
CA LEU A 66 17.10 -6.98 2.74
C LEU A 66 16.38 -7.79 1.65
N PRO A 67 15.11 -8.23 1.81
CA PRO A 67 14.44 -9.02 0.79
C PRO A 67 14.29 -8.27 -0.53
N PHE A 68 14.39 -9.01 -1.63
CA PHE A 68 14.36 -8.48 -3.00
C PHE A 68 12.97 -8.56 -3.65
N ALA A 69 11.97 -9.04 -2.91
CA ALA A 69 10.59 -9.13 -3.31
C ALA A 69 9.67 -9.08 -2.08
N SER A 70 8.40 -8.80 -2.29
CA SER A 70 7.33 -8.76 -1.30
C SER A 70 6.50 -10.04 -1.34
N LEU A 71 6.09 -10.49 -2.52
CA LEU A 71 5.25 -11.67 -2.75
C LEU A 71 5.74 -12.45 -3.98
N ASN A 72 4.86 -12.68 -4.96
CA ASN A 72 5.07 -13.53 -6.13
C ASN A 72 5.48 -12.76 -7.39
N GLU A 73 5.77 -11.46 -7.28
CA GLU A 73 6.19 -10.65 -8.42
C GLU A 73 7.48 -11.17 -9.06
N ARG A 74 7.66 -10.89 -10.35
CA ARG A 74 8.87 -11.28 -11.09
C ARG A 74 10.12 -10.77 -10.37
N ARG A 75 11.14 -11.62 -10.22
CA ARG A 75 12.40 -11.23 -9.57
C ARG A 75 13.20 -10.29 -10.47
N GLU A 76 13.41 -9.06 -10.01
CA GLU A 76 14.06 -8.01 -10.79
C GLU A 76 15.21 -7.35 -10.02
N ASN A 77 16.23 -6.90 -10.74
CA ASN A 77 17.36 -6.17 -10.17
C ASN A 77 17.03 -4.67 -9.99
N TRP A 78 15.92 -4.35 -9.32
CA TRP A 78 15.43 -2.98 -9.12
C TRP A 78 16.32 -2.15 -8.18
N ARG A 79 16.91 -2.79 -7.16
CA ARG A 79 17.54 -2.07 -6.02
C ARG A 79 18.59 -1.04 -6.42
N LYS A 80 19.43 -1.37 -7.39
CA LYS A 80 20.48 -0.46 -7.85
C LYS A 80 19.87 0.75 -8.55
N ASP A 81 18.95 0.51 -9.49
CA ASP A 81 18.30 1.56 -10.25
C ASP A 81 17.52 2.50 -9.32
N PHE A 82 16.68 1.93 -8.45
CA PHE A 82 15.85 2.68 -7.51
C PHE A 82 16.67 3.47 -6.51
N TYR A 83 17.79 2.92 -6.02
CA TYR A 83 18.72 3.67 -5.18
C TYR A 83 19.19 4.94 -5.89
N TYR A 84 19.60 4.87 -7.16
CA TYR A 84 20.07 6.06 -7.88
C TYR A 84 18.95 7.03 -8.23
N ARG A 85 17.77 6.53 -8.61
CA ARG A 85 16.60 7.37 -8.93
C ARG A 85 16.11 8.17 -7.73
N PHE A 86 16.03 7.54 -6.57
CA PHE A 86 15.32 8.11 -5.43
C PHE A 86 16.22 8.70 -4.35
N SER A 87 17.52 8.36 -4.32
CA SER A 87 18.47 8.92 -3.35
C SER A 87 18.49 10.45 -3.34
N SER A 88 18.29 11.10 -4.48
CA SER A 88 18.31 12.57 -4.60
C SER A 88 17.04 13.21 -4.05
N VAL A 89 15.90 12.54 -4.23
CA VAL A 89 14.57 13.03 -3.88
C VAL A 89 14.36 12.99 -2.37
N THR A 90 14.95 12.00 -1.69
CA THR A 90 14.85 11.81 -0.24
C THR A 90 16.02 12.44 0.54
N LYS A 91 16.84 13.28 -0.09
CA LYS A 91 17.99 13.94 0.58
C LYS A 91 17.60 14.79 1.80
N SER A 92 16.41 15.36 1.78
CA SER A 92 15.90 16.23 2.84
C SER A 92 15.21 15.47 3.98
N ALA A 93 14.99 14.17 3.82
CA ALA A 93 14.33 13.37 4.86
C ALA A 93 15.23 13.25 6.10
N ALA A 94 14.66 13.51 7.27
CA ALA A 94 15.31 13.31 8.56
C ALA A 94 15.09 11.89 9.12
N SER A 95 14.03 11.21 8.67
CA SER A 95 13.64 9.89 9.17
C SER A 95 13.13 8.93 8.08
N ALA A 96 12.91 7.66 8.44
CA ALA A 96 12.34 6.68 7.52
C ALA A 96 10.89 7.01 7.15
N TYR A 97 10.12 7.52 8.10
CA TYR A 97 8.77 8.03 7.90
C TYR A 97 8.74 9.13 6.85
N GLU A 98 9.55 10.18 7.01
CA GLU A 98 9.60 11.30 6.06
C GLU A 98 10.08 10.87 4.68
N ALA A 99 11.07 9.97 4.63
CA ALA A 99 11.57 9.43 3.37
C ALA A 99 10.47 8.67 2.60
N ALA A 100 9.64 7.88 3.29
CA ALA A 100 8.51 7.19 2.69
C ALA A 100 7.42 8.14 2.21
N ALA A 101 7.07 9.16 3.00
CA ALA A 101 6.12 10.19 2.58
C ALA A 101 6.61 10.91 1.32
N ILE A 102 7.87 11.37 1.30
CA ILE A 102 8.49 12.03 0.14
C ILE A 102 8.47 11.12 -1.10
N LEU A 103 8.78 9.84 -0.94
CA LEU A 103 8.69 8.86 -2.03
C LEU A 103 7.27 8.81 -2.57
N ASN A 104 6.27 8.57 -1.73
CA ASN A 104 4.89 8.41 -2.16
C ASN A 104 4.35 9.64 -2.92
N ASN A 105 4.79 10.84 -2.53
CA ASN A 105 4.42 12.10 -3.22
C ASN A 105 5.01 12.25 -4.63
N LYS A 106 6.21 11.71 -4.88
CA LYS A 106 7.02 12.10 -6.06
C LYS A 106 7.35 10.94 -6.99
N MET A 107 7.51 9.73 -6.44
CA MET A 107 8.13 8.65 -7.17
C MET A 107 7.28 8.16 -8.35
N PHE A 108 5.95 8.17 -8.21
CA PHE A 108 5.03 7.62 -9.21
C PHE A 108 5.03 8.46 -10.49
N GLU A 109 5.11 9.78 -10.37
CA GLU A 109 5.31 10.69 -11.50
C GLU A 109 6.67 10.44 -12.17
N MET A 110 7.74 10.31 -11.38
CA MET A 110 9.09 10.08 -11.90
C MET A 110 9.25 8.77 -12.69
N VAL A 111 8.45 7.76 -12.36
CA VAL A 111 8.46 6.46 -13.04
C VAL A 111 7.31 6.28 -14.03
N GLY A 112 6.42 7.28 -14.15
CA GLY A 112 5.33 7.30 -15.13
C GLY A 112 4.24 6.26 -14.88
N VAL A 113 4.00 5.86 -13.62
CA VAL A 113 3.01 4.83 -13.27
C VAL A 113 1.83 5.46 -12.54
N LYS A 114 0.61 5.11 -12.98
CA LYS A 114 -0.64 5.52 -12.34
C LYS A 114 -1.52 4.32 -12.00
N TYR A 115 -2.42 4.52 -11.05
CA TYR A 115 -3.43 3.52 -10.75
C TYR A 115 -4.31 3.23 -11.96
N SER A 116 -4.55 1.94 -12.23
CA SER A 116 -5.58 1.47 -13.14
C SER A 116 -5.82 -0.02 -12.98
N THR A 117 -7.06 -0.46 -13.15
CA THR A 117 -7.44 -1.88 -13.28
C THR A 117 -7.21 -2.45 -14.68
N LYS A 118 -6.84 -1.62 -15.67
CA LYS A 118 -6.53 -2.04 -17.06
C LYS A 118 -5.09 -2.51 -17.27
N ARG A 119 -4.35 -2.64 -16.18
CA ARG A 119 -2.98 -3.15 -16.13
C ARG A 119 -2.87 -4.63 -16.55
N PRO A 120 -1.70 -5.11 -17.03
CA PRO A 120 -1.55 -6.49 -17.53
C PRO A 120 -1.78 -7.60 -16.51
N LYS A 121 -1.37 -7.41 -15.25
CA LYS A 121 -1.58 -8.35 -14.12
C LYS A 121 -1.56 -7.61 -12.78
N ALA A 122 -2.06 -8.22 -11.71
CA ALA A 122 -2.17 -7.54 -10.41
C ALA A 122 -0.82 -7.34 -9.71
N ASP A 123 0.03 -8.38 -9.74
CA ASP A 123 1.32 -8.56 -9.07
C ASP A 123 2.51 -8.12 -9.94
N GLN A 124 2.36 -7.01 -10.66
CA GLN A 124 3.46 -6.47 -11.47
C GLN A 124 4.69 -6.18 -10.60
N ALA A 125 5.83 -6.69 -11.04
CA ALA A 125 7.13 -6.28 -10.54
C ALA A 125 7.43 -4.82 -10.95
N PRO A 126 8.42 -4.17 -10.32
CA PRO A 126 8.72 -2.76 -10.56
C PRO A 126 8.81 -2.36 -12.04
N TYR A 127 9.62 -3.08 -12.83
CA TYR A 127 9.80 -2.76 -14.24
C TYR A 127 8.57 -3.12 -15.09
N GLU A 128 7.79 -4.13 -14.69
CA GLU A 128 6.51 -4.44 -15.36
C GLU A 128 5.48 -3.32 -15.16
N SER A 129 5.45 -2.69 -13.98
CA SER A 129 4.61 -1.51 -13.73
C SER A 129 5.08 -0.30 -14.54
N MET A 130 6.38 -0.05 -14.56
CA MET A 130 6.98 1.06 -15.32
C MET A 130 6.77 0.93 -16.82
N GLU A 131 6.92 -0.28 -17.37
CA GLU A 131 6.70 -0.57 -18.79
C GLU A 131 5.23 -0.37 -19.18
N ALA A 132 4.29 -0.81 -18.33
CA ALA A 132 2.87 -0.64 -18.58
C ALA A 132 2.38 0.80 -18.38
N GLY A 133 3.07 1.59 -17.54
CA GLY A 133 2.60 2.89 -17.04
C GLY A 133 1.33 2.80 -16.17
N LEU A 134 0.89 1.59 -15.83
CA LEU A 134 -0.35 1.28 -15.14
C LEU A 134 -0.09 0.17 -14.11
N ALA A 135 -0.70 0.29 -12.93
CA ALA A 135 -0.69 -0.74 -11.90
C ALA A 135 -1.97 -0.68 -11.05
N SER A 136 -2.38 -1.79 -10.42
CA SER A 136 -3.37 -1.77 -9.33
C SER A 136 -2.69 -1.47 -7.98
N CYS A 137 -3.48 -1.34 -6.91
CA CYS A 137 -3.00 -1.18 -5.53
C CYS A 137 -1.86 -2.14 -5.15
N THR A 138 -1.95 -3.41 -5.56
CA THR A 138 -0.86 -4.40 -5.42
C THR A 138 0.45 -3.95 -6.07
N GLY A 139 0.45 -3.68 -7.38
CA GLY A 139 1.66 -3.28 -8.12
C GLY A 139 2.23 -1.93 -7.64
N LEU A 140 1.36 -0.95 -7.32
CA LEU A 140 1.79 0.32 -6.75
C LEU A 140 2.47 0.13 -5.39
N SER A 141 1.93 -0.75 -4.54
CA SER A 141 2.50 -1.07 -3.23
C SER A 141 3.86 -1.75 -3.36
N ILE A 142 4.00 -2.73 -4.26
CA ILE A 142 5.31 -3.36 -4.55
C ILE A 142 6.33 -2.31 -5.00
N LEU A 143 5.93 -1.42 -5.91
CA LEU A 143 6.79 -0.35 -6.43
C LEU A 143 7.27 0.59 -5.32
N LEU A 144 6.37 1.03 -4.43
CA LEU A 144 6.70 1.91 -3.29
C LEU A 144 7.58 1.18 -2.27
N ILE A 145 7.29 -0.07 -1.94
CA ILE A 145 8.11 -0.89 -1.03
C ILE A 145 9.53 -1.01 -1.57
N ASP A 146 9.70 -1.31 -2.85
CA ASP A 146 11.02 -1.44 -3.45
C ASP A 146 11.75 -0.10 -3.49
N ALA A 147 11.05 1.01 -3.72
CA ALA A 147 11.64 2.34 -3.61
C ALA A 147 12.13 2.63 -2.18
N CYS A 148 11.30 2.38 -1.16
CA CYS A 148 11.66 2.50 0.26
C CYS A 148 12.90 1.63 0.61
N ARG A 149 12.85 0.35 0.27
CA ARG A 149 13.93 -0.61 0.55
C ARG A 149 15.23 -0.24 -0.17
N SER A 150 15.15 0.38 -1.35
CA SER A 150 16.32 0.83 -2.11
C SER A 150 17.13 1.92 -1.39
N ILE A 151 16.50 2.69 -0.50
CA ILE A 151 17.12 3.73 0.33
C ILE A 151 17.19 3.34 1.82
N GLY A 152 17.02 2.06 2.13
CA GLY A 152 17.18 1.54 3.50
C GLY A 152 16.01 1.81 4.44
N VAL A 153 14.86 2.25 3.93
CA VAL A 153 13.62 2.36 4.70
C VAL A 153 12.98 0.97 4.79
N PRO A 154 12.74 0.42 5.99
CA PRO A 154 12.06 -0.87 6.12
C PRO A 154 10.59 -0.71 5.76
N ALA A 155 10.13 -1.51 4.80
CA ALA A 155 8.76 -1.47 4.31
C ALA A 155 8.23 -2.88 4.04
N ARG A 156 6.92 -3.08 4.24
CA ARG A 156 6.24 -4.35 4.01
C ARG A 156 4.90 -4.18 3.30
N PHE A 157 4.52 -5.25 2.61
CA PHE A 157 3.26 -5.34 1.87
C PHE A 157 2.14 -5.72 2.84
N VAL A 158 1.06 -4.97 2.80
CA VAL A 158 -0.12 -5.19 3.66
C VAL A 158 -1.35 -5.21 2.79
N GLY A 159 -2.35 -6.00 3.17
CA GLY A 159 -3.62 -5.96 2.48
C GLY A 159 -4.74 -6.64 3.24
N THR A 160 -5.95 -6.37 2.78
CA THR A 160 -7.15 -7.11 3.14
C THR A 160 -7.71 -7.81 1.90
N PRO A 161 -8.11 -9.09 2.00
CA PRO A 161 -8.77 -9.80 0.89
C PRO A 161 -10.14 -9.22 0.55
N MET A 162 -10.80 -8.67 1.57
CA MET A 162 -12.12 -8.10 1.44
C MET A 162 -12.37 -7.17 2.61
N TRP A 163 -12.83 -5.95 2.32
CA TRP A 163 -13.39 -5.09 3.35
C TRP A 163 -14.59 -5.75 4.04
N TYR A 164 -14.85 -5.39 5.30
CA TYR A 164 -15.94 -5.96 6.12
C TYR A 164 -17.33 -5.89 5.44
N ASN A 165 -17.53 -4.89 4.57
CA ASN A 165 -18.76 -4.65 3.82
C ASN A 165 -18.78 -5.28 2.41
N ASN A 166 -17.79 -6.12 2.08
CA ASN A 166 -17.62 -6.76 0.78
C ASN A 166 -17.38 -5.80 -0.40
N ALA A 167 -16.84 -4.61 -0.16
CA ALA A 167 -16.50 -3.64 -1.22
C ALA A 167 -15.29 -4.04 -2.09
N GLY A 168 -14.67 -5.20 -1.82
CA GLY A 168 -13.48 -5.68 -2.53
C GLY A 168 -12.24 -5.63 -1.66
N ASN A 169 -11.09 -5.90 -2.28
CA ASN A 169 -9.80 -5.92 -1.62
C ASN A 169 -9.10 -4.56 -1.65
N HIS A 170 -7.99 -4.48 -0.94
CA HIS A 170 -7.03 -3.41 -1.11
C HIS A 170 -5.66 -3.83 -0.58
N SER A 171 -4.59 -3.25 -1.13
CA SER A 171 -3.22 -3.44 -0.67
C SER A 171 -2.52 -2.10 -0.53
N TRP A 172 -1.70 -1.97 0.50
CA TRP A 172 -0.97 -0.76 0.84
C TRP A 172 0.39 -1.10 1.46
N VAL A 173 1.08 -0.07 1.96
CA VAL A 173 2.44 -0.19 2.49
C VAL A 173 2.47 0.18 3.97
N GLU A 174 3.14 -0.66 4.76
CA GLU A 174 3.60 -0.30 6.09
C GLU A 174 5.11 -0.03 6.08
N VAL A 175 5.54 0.98 6.82
CA VAL A 175 6.92 1.47 6.96
C VAL A 175 7.29 1.49 8.44
N TRP A 176 8.52 1.04 8.75
CA TRP A 176 9.02 1.05 10.12
C TRP A 176 9.85 2.30 10.42
N ASP A 177 9.44 3.06 11.44
CA ASP A 177 10.20 4.16 12.04
C ASP A 177 9.86 4.24 13.54
N ASP A 178 10.57 3.47 14.37
CA ASP A 178 10.24 3.26 15.80
C ASP A 178 8.81 2.73 16.06
N GLY A 179 8.27 2.01 15.09
CA GLY A 179 6.90 1.54 15.05
C GLY A 179 6.43 1.36 13.61
N TRP A 180 5.32 0.66 13.40
CA TRP A 180 4.72 0.53 12.08
C TRP A 180 3.81 1.72 11.79
N HIS A 181 4.05 2.39 10.67
CA HIS A 181 3.20 3.41 10.08
C HIS A 181 2.71 2.92 8.72
N TYR A 182 1.55 3.37 8.26
CA TYR A 182 0.97 2.92 6.98
C TYR A 182 0.63 4.06 6.04
N THR A 183 0.67 3.79 4.74
CA THR A 183 0.26 4.73 3.70
C THR A 183 -0.24 3.96 2.47
N GLY A 184 -1.20 4.55 1.76
CA GLY A 184 -1.60 4.06 0.44
C GLY A 184 -0.50 4.31 -0.59
N ALA A 185 -0.47 3.54 -1.68
CA ALA A 185 0.56 3.69 -2.71
C ALA A 185 0.04 4.52 -3.89
N ALA A 186 0.72 5.62 -4.21
CA ALA A 186 0.26 6.67 -5.13
C ALA A 186 -0.97 7.44 -4.60
N GLU A 187 -1.12 7.46 -3.28
CA GLU A 187 -2.21 8.13 -2.55
C GLU A 187 -1.62 9.06 -1.49
N PRO A 188 -0.80 10.05 -1.89
CA PRO A 188 -0.05 10.85 -0.94
C PRO A 188 -0.96 11.74 -0.09
N THR A 189 -0.67 11.77 1.20
CA THR A 189 -1.29 12.64 2.22
C THR A 189 -0.27 13.66 2.72
N ALA A 190 0.35 14.37 1.78
CA ALA A 190 1.47 15.27 2.04
C ALA A 190 2.58 14.57 2.85
N ASP A 191 2.92 15.07 4.03
CA ASP A 191 3.93 14.51 4.93
C ASP A 191 3.38 13.53 5.98
N GLU A 192 2.07 13.25 5.98
CA GLU A 192 1.44 12.40 6.99
C GLU A 192 1.31 10.94 6.53
N LEU A 193 1.99 10.01 7.19
CA LEU A 193 1.58 8.60 7.19
C LEU A 193 0.46 8.41 8.23
N ASN A 194 -0.18 7.24 8.24
CA ASN A 194 -1.35 6.88 9.04
C ASN A 194 -2.64 7.67 8.72
N ASN A 195 -2.57 8.64 7.82
CA ASN A 195 -3.71 9.34 7.26
C ASN A 195 -4.01 8.75 5.88
N VAL A 196 -5.11 8.02 5.74
CA VAL A 196 -5.50 7.33 4.49
C VAL A 196 -7.01 7.29 4.34
N TRP A 197 -7.51 7.25 3.11
CA TRP A 197 -8.95 7.22 2.81
C TRP A 197 -9.66 5.97 3.36
N PHE A 198 -8.91 4.87 3.55
CA PHE A 198 -9.44 3.57 3.99
C PHE A 198 -9.43 3.37 5.51
N SER A 199 -9.03 4.36 6.34
CA SER A 199 -8.96 4.19 7.80
C SER A 199 -10.26 3.67 8.41
N GLY A 200 -11.42 4.18 7.97
CA GLY A 200 -12.72 3.72 8.44
C GLY A 200 -13.08 2.30 7.99
N LEU A 201 -12.57 1.84 6.84
CA LEU A 201 -12.76 0.46 6.40
C LEU A 201 -11.84 -0.48 7.19
N ALA A 202 -10.58 -0.10 7.38
CA ALA A 202 -9.57 -0.88 8.10
C ALA A 202 -9.90 -1.04 9.59
N SER A 203 -10.47 -0.02 10.23
CA SER A 203 -10.88 -0.09 11.64
C SER A 203 -12.01 -1.07 11.94
N ARG A 204 -12.71 -1.54 10.89
CA ARG A 204 -13.79 -2.54 10.96
C ARG A 204 -13.33 -3.94 10.51
N ALA A 205 -12.04 -4.13 10.28
CA ALA A 205 -11.49 -5.45 9.98
C ALA A 205 -11.70 -6.42 11.17
N VAL A 206 -11.66 -7.72 10.88
CA VAL A 206 -11.93 -8.78 11.86
C VAL A 206 -10.67 -9.60 12.08
N GLU A 207 -10.07 -9.46 13.26
CA GLU A 207 -8.85 -10.19 13.65
C GLU A 207 -9.05 -11.70 13.51
N GLY A 208 -8.06 -12.39 12.93
CA GLY A 208 -8.08 -13.83 12.69
C GLY A 208 -9.01 -14.27 11.56
N HIS A 209 -9.81 -13.38 10.96
CA HIS A 209 -10.75 -13.77 9.91
C HIS A 209 -10.10 -13.84 8.52
N PRO A 210 -10.09 -15.00 7.84
CA PRO A 210 -9.31 -15.21 6.62
C PRO A 210 -9.72 -14.30 5.46
N LYS A 211 -10.94 -13.76 5.48
CA LYS A 211 -11.48 -12.87 4.44
C LYS A 211 -11.52 -11.40 4.86
N TYR A 212 -11.62 -11.10 6.15
CA TYR A 212 -11.94 -9.74 6.66
C TYR A 212 -10.86 -9.19 7.59
N GLY A 213 -9.79 -9.95 7.83
CA GLY A 213 -8.61 -9.48 8.53
C GLY A 213 -7.69 -8.66 7.63
N ILE A 214 -6.64 -8.13 8.24
CA ILE A 214 -5.56 -7.41 7.59
C ILE A 214 -4.27 -8.18 7.84
N TYR A 215 -3.56 -8.48 6.77
CA TYR A 215 -2.37 -9.30 6.80
C TYR A 215 -1.19 -8.54 6.24
N ALA A 216 -0.02 -8.73 6.84
CA ALA A 216 1.25 -8.23 6.31
C ALA A 216 2.14 -9.39 5.86
N ALA A 217 2.77 -9.25 4.69
CA ALA A 217 3.66 -10.26 4.14
C ALA A 217 4.94 -10.36 4.98
N THR A 218 5.40 -11.60 5.20
CA THR A 218 6.69 -11.88 5.82
C THR A 218 7.43 -12.98 5.07
N TRP A 219 8.76 -12.93 5.09
CA TRP A 219 9.59 -14.04 4.61
C TRP A 219 9.83 -15.06 5.73
N ALA A 220 9.73 -14.65 6.99
CA ALA A 220 9.86 -15.56 8.11
C ALA A 220 8.74 -16.62 8.05
N LYS A 221 9.06 -17.84 8.49
CA LYS A 221 8.05 -18.90 8.56
C LYS A 221 6.97 -18.47 9.55
N SER A 222 5.71 -18.58 9.13
CA SER A 222 4.55 -18.28 9.97
C SER A 222 3.51 -19.40 9.85
N GLY A 223 2.49 -19.37 10.71
CA GLY A 223 1.32 -20.26 10.59
C GLY A 223 0.25 -19.76 9.61
N LEU A 224 0.46 -18.59 9.00
CA LEU A 224 -0.48 -17.93 8.09
C LEU A 224 0.14 -17.76 6.71
N HIS A 225 -0.73 -17.60 5.72
CA HIS A 225 -0.32 -17.33 4.35
C HIS A 225 -0.95 -16.03 3.89
N PHE A 226 -0.20 -15.22 3.13
CA PHE A 226 -0.73 -13.99 2.61
C PHE A 226 -1.87 -14.30 1.63
N PRO A 227 -3.08 -13.77 1.87
CA PRO A 227 -4.23 -14.04 1.00
C PRO A 227 -4.13 -13.21 -0.28
N MET A 228 -3.60 -13.82 -1.34
CA MET A 228 -3.47 -13.19 -2.65
C MET A 228 -4.74 -13.41 -3.47
N ASP A 229 -5.58 -12.39 -3.62
CA ASP A 229 -6.86 -12.53 -4.35
C ASP A 229 -6.68 -12.85 -5.84
N TRP A 230 -5.53 -12.54 -6.43
CA TRP A 230 -5.19 -12.90 -7.81
C TRP A 230 -4.69 -14.35 -7.94
N MET A 231 -4.33 -15.01 -6.84
CA MET A 231 -3.83 -16.39 -6.78
C MET A 231 -4.30 -17.08 -5.48
N PRO A 232 -5.62 -17.28 -5.29
CA PRO A 232 -6.20 -17.63 -3.99
C PRO A 232 -5.80 -19.01 -3.48
N GLU A 233 -5.30 -19.90 -4.34
CA GLU A 233 -4.86 -21.25 -3.99
C GLU A 233 -3.38 -21.32 -3.57
N VAL A 234 -2.60 -20.26 -3.80
CA VAL A 234 -1.17 -20.24 -3.44
C VAL A 234 -1.00 -20.01 -1.94
N ARG A 235 -0.08 -20.78 -1.35
CA ARG A 235 0.23 -20.76 0.09
C ARG A 235 1.74 -20.66 0.36
N ASP A 236 2.54 -20.27 -0.62
CA ASP A 236 4.00 -20.20 -0.46
C ASP A 236 4.48 -18.93 0.26
N TYR A 237 3.63 -17.91 0.36
CA TYR A 237 3.97 -16.61 0.93
C TYR A 237 3.42 -16.50 2.35
N ASN A 238 4.30 -16.32 3.33
CA ASN A 238 3.93 -16.24 4.73
C ASN A 238 3.31 -14.86 5.07
N ALA A 239 2.51 -14.83 6.12
CA ALA A 239 1.92 -13.59 6.62
C ALA A 239 1.87 -13.51 8.14
N VAL A 240 1.70 -12.31 8.65
CA VAL A 240 1.30 -12.05 10.03
C VAL A 240 -0.03 -11.31 10.01
N ASP A 241 -0.92 -11.63 10.95
CA ASP A 241 -2.14 -10.86 11.17
C ASP A 241 -1.75 -9.55 11.88
N VAL A 242 -2.11 -8.42 11.27
CA VAL A 242 -1.82 -7.07 11.78
C VAL A 242 -3.11 -6.28 12.00
N THR A 243 -4.27 -6.96 11.97
CA THR A 243 -5.60 -6.35 12.10
C THR A 243 -5.68 -5.43 13.31
N GLN A 244 -5.12 -5.86 14.44
CA GLN A 244 -5.21 -5.09 15.67
C GLN A 244 -4.52 -3.71 15.62
N SER A 245 -3.55 -3.50 14.72
CA SER A 245 -2.93 -2.19 14.51
C SER A 245 -3.89 -1.17 13.87
N TYR A 246 -4.97 -1.64 13.26
CA TYR A 246 -5.94 -0.80 12.54
C TYR A 246 -7.23 -0.58 13.30
N ILE A 247 -7.51 -1.39 14.33
CA ILE A 247 -8.73 -1.25 15.13
C ILE A 247 -8.67 0.07 15.90
N GLN A 248 -9.64 0.93 15.61
CA GLN A 248 -9.84 2.22 16.26
C GLN A 248 -11.27 2.26 16.81
N ASN A 249 -11.50 3.10 17.83
CA ASN A 249 -12.86 3.34 18.30
C ASN A 249 -13.66 4.03 17.20
N ILE A 250 -14.75 3.39 16.81
CA ILE A 250 -15.68 3.90 15.81
C ILE A 250 -16.86 4.49 16.56
N ASP A 251 -17.27 5.69 16.17
CA ASP A 251 -18.53 6.25 16.60
C ASP A 251 -19.68 5.58 15.80
N ASP A 252 -20.37 4.63 16.43
CA ASP A 252 -21.49 3.89 15.83
C ASP A 252 -22.73 4.78 15.57
N SER A 253 -22.76 6.01 16.12
CA SER A 253 -23.77 7.01 15.79
C SER A 253 -23.56 7.60 14.40
N LEU A 254 -22.35 7.49 13.85
CA LEU A 254 -22.00 7.95 12.50
C LEU A 254 -21.94 6.79 11.51
N VAL A 255 -22.42 7.05 10.32
CA VAL A 255 -22.52 6.10 9.22
C VAL A 255 -21.69 6.62 8.04
N PRO A 256 -20.80 5.81 7.44
CA PRO A 256 -20.04 6.23 6.28
C PRO A 256 -20.93 6.27 5.04
N ILE A 257 -21.06 7.46 4.45
CA ILE A 257 -21.74 7.69 3.18
C ILE A 257 -20.67 8.01 2.14
N ARG A 258 -20.60 7.15 1.12
CA ARG A 258 -19.63 7.25 0.03
C ARG A 258 -20.31 7.87 -1.17
N ILE A 259 -19.66 8.83 -1.80
CA ILE A 259 -20.24 9.62 -2.87
C ILE A 259 -19.35 9.51 -4.11
N ARG A 260 -19.96 9.22 -5.25
CA ARG A 260 -19.30 9.29 -6.55
C ARG A 260 -20.19 9.99 -7.58
N ALA A 261 -19.54 10.72 -8.47
CA ALA A 261 -20.17 11.36 -9.61
C ALA A 261 -19.81 10.58 -10.88
N LEU A 262 -20.79 10.19 -11.67
CA LEU A 262 -20.65 9.30 -12.82
C LEU A 262 -21.10 10.00 -14.10
N ASP A 263 -20.23 9.99 -15.12
CA ASP A 263 -20.57 10.45 -16.47
C ASP A 263 -21.56 9.51 -17.18
N SER A 264 -22.02 9.89 -18.38
CA SER A 264 -22.97 9.09 -19.16
C SER A 264 -22.47 7.68 -19.50
N SER A 265 -21.15 7.46 -19.46
CA SER A 265 -20.50 6.17 -19.67
C SER A 265 -20.27 5.37 -18.37
N GLY A 266 -20.70 5.90 -17.22
CA GLY A 266 -20.56 5.29 -15.91
C GLY A 266 -19.16 5.45 -15.29
N LYS A 267 -18.31 6.36 -15.80
CA LYS A 267 -16.97 6.60 -15.23
C LYS A 267 -17.01 7.69 -14.19
N ARG A 268 -16.20 7.53 -13.14
CA ARG A 268 -16.06 8.52 -12.08
C ARG A 268 -15.39 9.80 -12.59
N LYS A 269 -15.97 10.95 -12.26
CA LYS A 269 -15.36 12.26 -12.48
C LYS A 269 -15.16 13.00 -11.17
N PRO A 270 -14.08 13.81 -11.07
CA PRO A 270 -13.90 14.72 -9.96
C PRO A 270 -14.75 15.97 -10.20
N VAL A 271 -15.80 16.14 -9.41
CA VAL A 271 -16.66 17.34 -9.40
C VAL A 271 -16.89 17.78 -7.96
N THR A 272 -17.25 19.05 -7.79
CA THR A 272 -17.65 19.57 -6.49
C THR A 272 -18.97 18.93 -6.06
N VAL A 273 -18.99 18.43 -4.84
CA VAL A 273 -20.15 17.85 -4.16
C VAL A 273 -20.41 18.68 -2.92
N VAL A 274 -21.65 19.15 -2.78
CA VAL A 274 -22.12 19.84 -1.57
C VAL A 274 -23.11 18.94 -0.85
N VAL A 275 -22.91 18.76 0.45
CA VAL A 275 -23.80 18.00 1.33
C VAL A 275 -24.39 18.95 2.36
N THR A 276 -25.72 19.04 2.42
CA THR A 276 -26.45 19.88 3.38
C THR A 276 -27.41 19.05 4.22
N GLY A 277 -27.56 19.37 5.50
CA GLY A 277 -28.44 18.65 6.43
C GLY A 277 -29.22 19.57 7.35
N GLU A 278 -29.78 19.00 8.42
CA GLU A 278 -30.36 19.76 9.54
C GLU A 278 -29.30 20.62 10.26
N ASP A 279 -29.75 21.51 11.16
CA ASP A 279 -28.89 22.34 12.02
C ASP A 279 -27.83 23.17 11.26
N ASP A 280 -28.20 23.68 10.09
CA ASP A 280 -27.32 24.44 9.18
C ASP A 280 -26.05 23.69 8.77
N PHE A 281 -26.06 22.35 8.84
CA PHE A 281 -24.93 21.54 8.40
C PHE A 281 -24.69 21.73 6.90
N SER A 282 -23.44 22.03 6.55
CA SER A 282 -22.96 22.09 5.17
C SER A 282 -21.52 21.57 5.08
N PHE A 283 -21.26 20.78 4.05
CA PHE A 283 -19.95 20.31 3.67
C PHE A 283 -19.75 20.47 2.17
N GLU A 284 -18.54 20.83 1.75
CA GLU A 284 -18.14 20.85 0.35
C GLU A 284 -16.86 20.01 0.17
N GLY A 285 -16.85 19.15 -0.85
CA GLY A 285 -15.69 18.35 -1.20
C GLY A 285 -15.71 17.94 -2.66
N THR A 286 -14.66 17.25 -3.11
CA THR A 286 -14.53 16.80 -4.51
C THR A 286 -14.69 15.29 -4.60
N SER A 287 -15.55 14.81 -5.50
CA SER A 287 -15.63 13.38 -5.82
C SER A 287 -14.33 12.86 -6.45
N LYS A 288 -14.15 11.54 -6.43
CA LYS A 288 -12.92 10.90 -6.95
C LYS A 288 -13.04 10.59 -8.44
N SER A 289 -11.91 10.42 -9.11
CA SER A 289 -11.84 10.05 -10.54
C SER A 289 -11.45 8.58 -10.72
N GLU A 290 -11.47 8.09 -11.96
CA GLU A 290 -10.94 6.76 -12.33
C GLU A 290 -9.44 6.57 -12.03
N ALA A 291 -8.71 7.64 -11.73
CA ALA A 291 -7.30 7.57 -11.34
C ALA A 291 -7.10 7.18 -9.86
N CYS A 292 -8.15 7.13 -9.05
CA CYS A 292 -8.11 6.69 -7.65
C CYS A 292 -8.48 5.21 -7.53
N ASP A 293 -8.14 4.57 -6.41
CA ASP A 293 -8.62 3.21 -6.10
C ASP A 293 -10.15 3.11 -6.28
N LEU A 294 -10.66 1.93 -6.65
CA LEU A 294 -12.10 1.73 -6.84
C LEU A 294 -12.91 1.94 -5.56
N ASN A 295 -12.27 1.76 -4.40
CA ASN A 295 -12.85 1.95 -3.08
C ASN A 295 -12.58 3.34 -2.47
N ASP A 296 -11.68 4.15 -3.06
CA ASP A 296 -11.50 5.55 -2.69
C ASP A 296 -12.67 6.39 -3.26
N HIS A 297 -13.52 6.84 -2.34
CA HIS A 297 -14.68 7.68 -2.60
C HIS A 297 -14.58 8.95 -1.76
N LEU A 298 -15.27 10.02 -2.17
CA LEU A 298 -15.57 11.09 -1.23
C LEU A 298 -16.46 10.48 -0.13
N THR A 299 -15.96 10.42 1.10
CA THR A 299 -16.63 9.73 2.21
C THR A 299 -16.90 10.71 3.34
N LEU A 300 -18.16 10.78 3.77
CA LEU A 300 -18.56 11.55 4.96
C LEU A 300 -19.11 10.60 6.01
N MET A 301 -18.77 10.87 7.28
CA MET A 301 -19.36 10.20 8.42
C MET A 301 -20.58 11.01 8.86
N LEU A 302 -21.79 10.56 8.53
CA LEU A 302 -23.04 11.30 8.79
C LEU A 302 -23.86 10.64 9.91
N PRO A 303 -24.55 11.40 10.78
CA PRO A 303 -25.36 10.86 11.87
C PRO A 303 -26.50 9.95 11.39
N ARG A 304 -26.67 8.81 12.05
CA ARG A 304 -27.78 7.88 11.81
C ARG A 304 -29.14 8.50 12.15
N GLY A 305 -30.16 8.20 11.36
CA GLY A 305 -31.54 8.65 11.52
C GLY A 305 -31.76 10.11 11.10
N LYS A 306 -30.79 10.74 10.42
CA LYS A 306 -30.87 12.10 9.92
C LYS A 306 -30.99 12.13 8.39
N ASP A 307 -31.56 13.20 7.88
CA ASP A 307 -31.73 13.42 6.44
C ASP A 307 -30.69 14.40 5.90
N PHE A 308 -30.15 14.09 4.72
CA PHE A 308 -29.20 14.94 4.02
C PHE A 308 -29.57 15.09 2.55
N THR A 309 -29.18 16.22 1.98
CA THR A 309 -29.19 16.48 0.56
C THR A 309 -27.76 16.50 0.05
N ILE A 310 -27.46 15.66 -0.94
CA ILE A 310 -26.18 15.62 -1.63
C ILE A 310 -26.40 16.13 -3.06
N LYS A 311 -25.63 17.13 -3.48
CA LYS A 311 -25.78 17.75 -4.80
C LYS A 311 -24.44 17.99 -5.50
N THR A 312 -24.48 17.91 -6.82
CA THR A 312 -23.53 18.54 -7.75
C THR A 312 -24.25 19.68 -8.46
N ASP A 313 -23.63 20.30 -9.46
CA ASP A 313 -24.30 21.25 -10.35
C ASP A 313 -25.38 20.60 -11.24
N ASP A 314 -25.27 19.29 -11.48
CA ASP A 314 -26.09 18.55 -12.46
C ASP A 314 -27.15 17.63 -11.84
N ASP A 315 -26.94 17.15 -10.61
CA ASP A 315 -27.83 16.17 -9.96
C ASP A 315 -27.93 16.42 -8.45
N GLN A 316 -29.03 15.96 -7.87
CA GLN A 316 -29.31 16.06 -6.45
C GLN A 316 -29.99 14.78 -5.95
N ARG A 317 -29.58 14.34 -4.76
CA ARG A 317 -30.21 13.24 -4.04
C ARG A 317 -30.52 13.66 -2.61
N LYS A 318 -31.70 13.26 -2.14
CA LYS A 318 -32.04 13.29 -0.71
C LYS A 318 -31.90 11.87 -0.18
N ILE A 319 -31.24 11.73 0.96
CA ILE A 319 -30.98 10.43 1.60
C ILE A 319 -31.32 10.52 3.09
N SER A 320 -31.77 9.40 3.64
CA SER A 320 -31.98 9.20 5.07
C SER A 320 -30.95 8.20 5.58
N ILE A 321 -30.14 8.59 6.57
CA ILE A 321 -28.96 7.84 6.96
C ILE A 321 -29.33 6.68 7.89
N GLU A 322 -29.53 5.49 7.34
CA GLU A 322 -29.82 4.29 8.15
C GLU A 322 -28.65 3.31 8.20
N LYS A 323 -27.89 3.22 7.11
CA LYS A 323 -26.78 2.30 6.92
C LYS A 323 -25.80 2.88 5.92
N GLU A 324 -24.61 2.31 5.86
CA GLU A 324 -23.65 2.74 4.85
C GLU A 324 -24.20 2.47 3.44
N GLU A 325 -23.94 3.40 2.53
CA GLU A 325 -24.29 3.26 1.13
C GLU A 325 -23.32 4.06 0.23
N ILE A 326 -23.39 3.75 -1.07
CA ILE A 326 -22.75 4.54 -2.11
C ILE A 326 -23.83 5.33 -2.84
N VAL A 327 -23.69 6.65 -2.86
CA VAL A 327 -24.58 7.58 -3.55
C VAL A 327 -23.99 7.93 -4.91
N ASP A 328 -24.73 7.57 -5.95
CA ASP A 328 -24.38 7.85 -7.34
C ASP A 328 -25.08 9.12 -7.82
N LEU A 329 -24.28 10.16 -8.09
CA LEU A 329 -24.71 11.41 -8.70
C LEU A 329 -24.39 11.34 -10.20
N LYS A 330 -25.34 11.74 -11.04
CA LYS A 330 -25.10 11.87 -12.48
C LYS A 330 -24.51 13.24 -12.79
N ILE A 331 -23.64 13.28 -13.79
CA ILE A 331 -23.14 14.54 -14.36
C ILE A 331 -23.46 14.56 -15.84
N LEU A 332 -23.76 15.75 -16.35
CA LEU A 332 -24.01 15.96 -17.77
C LEU A 332 -22.65 16.20 -18.45
N ASP A 333 -22.41 15.51 -19.56
CA ASP A 333 -21.14 15.62 -20.31
C ASP A 333 -20.98 16.98 -21.02
#